data_AF-A0A9P6XVY9-F1
#
_entry.id   AF-A0A9P6XVY9-F1
#
_cell.length_a   1.000
_cell.length_b   1.000
_cell.length_c   1.000
_cell.angle_alpha   90.00
_cell.angle_beta   90.00
_cell.angle_gamma   90.00
#
_symmetry.space_group_name_H-M   'P 1'
#
loop_
_entity.id
_entity.type
_entity.pdbx_description
1 polymer ?
#
loop_
_entity_poly.entity_id
_entity_poly.type
_entity_poly.pdbx_seq_one_letter_code
_entity_poly.pdbx_strand_id
1 'polypeptide(L)'
;MRRSTCARPGTSRPAPADAARARDGGGRDSNPNDEGDWYGANECGPGIPASNSSWHGTHVAGTVAAVTNTSTGVAGTAFNAKVLPVRVLGKCGGYTSDIADAIVWASGGTVSGVPANANPAEVINLSLGGGGSCSSTYQNAINATPTCPRRCRPTVRT
;
A
#
# COMPACT_ATOMS: atom_id res chain seq x y z
N MET A 1 -17.20 -23.96 8.91
CA MET A 1 -16.83 -23.33 7.62
C MET A 1 -17.78 -22.17 7.34
N ARG A 2 -17.23 -21.05 6.84
CA ARG A 2 -17.87 -19.82 6.30
C ARG A 2 -18.56 -18.85 7.28
N ARG A 3 -17.84 -17.79 7.64
CA ARG A 3 -18.14 -16.36 7.33
C ARG A 3 -16.77 -15.71 7.09
N SER A 4 -16.33 -15.40 5.87
CA SER A 4 -16.83 -14.42 4.91
C SER A 4 -16.90 -13.00 5.50
N THR A 5 -15.75 -12.32 5.56
CA THR A 5 -15.69 -10.89 5.21
C THR A 5 -15.03 -10.78 3.84
N CYS A 6 -15.89 -10.44 2.89
CA CYS A 6 -15.57 -10.04 1.54
C CYS A 6 -14.74 -8.76 1.63
N ALA A 7 -13.51 -8.74 1.11
CA ALA A 7 -12.90 -7.48 0.73
C ALA A 7 -13.68 -7.03 -0.50
N ARG A 8 -14.56 -6.03 -0.34
CA ARG A 8 -15.31 -5.48 -1.47
C ARG A 8 -14.28 -4.93 -2.47
N PRO A 9 -14.45 -5.12 -3.78
CA PRO A 9 -13.73 -4.32 -4.77
C PRO A 9 -14.04 -2.84 -4.45
N GLY A 10 -13.03 -2.06 -4.04
CA GLY A 10 -13.19 -0.64 -3.73
C GLY A 10 -12.91 -0.18 -2.29
N THR A 11 -12.20 -0.94 -1.45
CA THR A 11 -11.65 -0.40 -0.18
C THR A 11 -10.13 -0.24 -0.24
N SER A 12 -9.64 0.63 -1.12
CA SER A 12 -8.29 1.21 -1.03
C SER A 12 -8.35 2.52 -0.22
N ARG A 13 -7.29 2.84 0.53
CA ARG A 13 -6.80 4.17 1.02
C ARG A 13 -5.61 3.91 1.96
N PRO A 14 -4.76 4.88 2.32
CA PRO A 14 -4.62 6.22 1.75
C PRO A 14 -3.84 6.23 0.43
N ALA A 15 -4.29 7.09 -0.50
CA ALA A 15 -3.55 7.65 -1.63
C ALA A 15 -2.60 8.78 -1.15
N PRO A 16 -1.69 9.33 -1.98
CA PRO A 16 -0.97 10.55 -1.63
C PRO A 16 -1.94 11.66 -1.22
N ALA A 17 -1.64 12.42 -0.16
CA ALA A 17 -2.49 13.56 0.20
C ALA A 17 -2.49 14.64 -0.88
N ASP A 18 -1.41 14.69 -1.67
CA ASP A 18 -1.26 15.58 -2.82
C ASP A 18 -1.91 14.99 -4.08
N ALA A 19 -3.00 15.63 -4.51
CA ALA A 19 -3.76 15.24 -5.69
C ALA A 19 -2.96 15.33 -7.00
N ALA A 20 -1.97 16.23 -7.09
CA ALA A 20 -1.12 16.32 -8.28
C ALA A 20 -0.20 15.09 -8.43
N ARG A 21 0.15 14.45 -7.30
CA ARG A 21 0.92 13.20 -7.29
C ARG A 21 0.05 11.97 -7.53
N ALA A 22 -1.17 11.96 -6.99
CA ALA A 22 -2.14 10.88 -7.17
C ALA A 22 -2.66 10.80 -8.62
N ARG A 23 -2.91 11.97 -9.25
CA ARG A 23 -3.37 12.16 -10.64
C ARG A 23 -4.75 11.59 -11.00
N ASP A 24 -5.55 11.25 -10.01
CA ASP A 24 -6.91 10.72 -10.13
C ASP A 24 -7.98 11.77 -9.79
N GLY A 25 -7.58 13.04 -9.63
CA GLY A 25 -8.49 14.16 -9.37
C GLY A 25 -8.81 14.39 -7.89
N GLY A 26 -8.20 13.64 -6.97
CA GLY A 26 -8.40 13.75 -5.53
C GLY A 26 -7.13 13.53 -4.72
N GLY A 27 -7.18 13.83 -3.41
CA GLY A 27 -6.11 13.48 -2.46
C GLY A 27 -6.31 12.06 -1.96
N ARG A 28 -6.23 11.84 -0.64
CA ARG A 28 -6.62 10.54 -0.04
C ARG A 28 -8.06 10.23 -0.44
N ASP A 29 -8.27 9.16 -1.22
CA ASP A 29 -9.60 8.71 -1.62
C ASP A 29 -9.67 7.19 -1.89
N SER A 30 -10.89 6.66 -1.92
CA SER A 30 -11.14 5.22 -2.05
C SER A 30 -11.20 4.75 -3.51
N ASN A 31 -10.77 5.59 -4.45
CA ASN A 31 -10.63 5.18 -5.83
C ASN A 31 -9.51 4.14 -5.89
N PRO A 32 -9.78 2.92 -6.40
CA PRO A 32 -8.75 1.91 -6.58
C PRO A 32 -7.96 2.11 -7.87
N ASN A 33 -8.32 3.08 -8.72
CA ASN A 33 -7.64 3.30 -9.99
C ASN A 33 -6.21 3.78 -9.75
N ASP A 34 -5.24 3.04 -10.28
CA ASP A 34 -3.84 3.45 -10.26
C ASP A 34 -3.49 4.09 -11.60
N GLU A 35 -3.35 5.42 -11.59
CA GLU A 35 -2.90 6.21 -12.74
C GLU A 35 -1.40 6.00 -13.04
N GLY A 36 -0.71 5.21 -12.21
CA GLY A 36 0.72 4.96 -12.26
C GLY A 36 1.54 6.16 -11.80
N ASP A 37 2.86 6.04 -11.92
CA ASP A 37 3.87 7.01 -11.47
C ASP A 37 4.66 7.62 -12.63
N TRP A 38 4.21 7.45 -13.89
CA TRP A 38 4.78 8.12 -15.07
C TRP A 38 4.91 9.63 -14.87
N TYR A 39 5.71 10.34 -15.68
CA TYR A 39 5.72 11.80 -15.70
C TYR A 39 6.32 12.33 -17.00
N GLY A 40 5.92 13.53 -17.39
CA GLY A 40 6.47 14.25 -18.54
C GLY A 40 7.84 14.87 -18.23
N ALA A 41 8.55 15.30 -19.29
CA ALA A 41 9.84 15.96 -19.14
C ALA A 41 9.71 17.25 -18.33
N ASN A 42 10.65 17.47 -17.42
CA ASN A 42 10.72 18.59 -16.47
C ASN A 42 9.62 18.65 -15.41
N GLU A 43 8.66 17.72 -15.39
CA GLU A 43 7.56 17.76 -14.41
C GLU A 43 8.01 17.46 -12.97
N CYS A 44 9.08 16.69 -12.81
CA CYS A 44 9.67 16.36 -11.51
C CYS A 44 10.92 17.19 -11.17
N GLY A 45 11.17 18.26 -11.93
CA GLY A 45 12.29 19.17 -11.75
C GLY A 45 13.00 19.50 -13.08
N PRO A 46 13.67 20.67 -13.18
CA PRO A 46 14.39 21.05 -14.40
C PRO A 46 15.45 20.01 -14.79
N GLY A 47 15.47 19.61 -16.07
CA GLY A 47 16.42 18.65 -16.62
C GLY A 47 16.06 17.18 -16.39
N ILE A 48 14.94 16.87 -15.74
CA ILE A 48 14.48 15.50 -15.55
C ILE A 48 13.74 15.02 -16.81
N PRO A 49 14.18 13.94 -17.48
CA PRO A 49 13.50 13.43 -18.68
C PRO A 49 12.15 12.80 -18.34
N ALA A 50 11.27 12.62 -19.32
CA ALA A 50 10.02 11.90 -19.13
C ALA A 50 10.27 10.43 -18.75
N SER A 51 9.35 9.82 -17.99
CA SER A 51 9.38 8.40 -17.65
C SER A 51 8.00 7.77 -17.78
N ASN A 52 7.97 6.51 -18.21
CA ASN A 52 6.77 5.67 -18.14
C ASN A 52 6.50 5.21 -16.70
N SER A 53 5.30 4.68 -16.46
CA SER A 53 4.93 4.10 -15.16
C SER A 53 5.74 2.84 -14.89
N SER A 54 6.24 2.72 -13.67
CA SER A 54 6.94 1.53 -13.16
C SER A 54 5.98 0.38 -12.85
N TRP A 55 4.72 0.70 -12.52
CA TRP A 55 3.74 -0.27 -12.01
C TRP A 55 4.27 -1.07 -10.80
N HIS A 56 5.18 -0.47 -10.04
CA HIS A 56 5.98 -1.14 -9.03
C HIS A 56 5.12 -1.80 -7.94
N GLY A 57 4.07 -1.12 -7.46
CA GLY A 57 3.16 -1.67 -6.46
C GLY A 57 2.44 -2.94 -6.93
N THR A 58 2.00 -2.97 -8.20
CA THR A 58 1.36 -4.14 -8.81
C THR A 58 2.33 -5.30 -8.97
N HIS A 59 3.58 -5.03 -9.37
CA HIS A 59 4.62 -6.05 -9.47
C HIS A 59 4.93 -6.69 -8.10
N VAL A 60 5.06 -5.85 -7.06
CA VAL A 60 5.27 -6.29 -5.68
C VAL A 60 4.08 -7.12 -5.17
N ALA A 61 2.85 -6.65 -5.39
CA ALA A 61 1.63 -7.38 -5.01
C ALA A 61 1.55 -8.75 -5.71
N GLY A 62 1.94 -8.83 -6.98
CA GLY A 62 2.00 -10.09 -7.74
C GLY A 62 3.01 -11.08 -7.15
N THR A 63 4.18 -10.62 -6.72
CA THR A 63 5.20 -11.49 -6.08
C THR A 63 4.67 -12.11 -4.78
N VAL A 64 3.84 -11.36 -4.03
CA VAL A 64 3.23 -11.84 -2.78
C VAL A 64 2.05 -12.76 -3.05
N ALA A 65 1.09 -12.35 -3.88
CA ALA A 65 -0.23 -12.99 -3.91
C ALA A 65 -0.82 -13.17 -5.32
N ALA A 66 0.00 -13.24 -6.38
CA ALA A 66 -0.50 -13.64 -7.70
C ALA A 66 -1.20 -15.02 -7.61
N VAL A 67 -2.36 -15.12 -8.27
CA VAL A 67 -3.17 -16.34 -8.30
C VAL A 67 -2.38 -17.45 -8.97
N THR A 68 -2.42 -18.65 -8.40
CA THR A 68 -1.70 -19.82 -8.93
C THR A 68 -2.62 -20.70 -9.79
N ASN A 69 -2.03 -21.63 -10.56
CA ASN A 69 -2.73 -22.60 -11.42
C ASN A 69 -3.61 -21.98 -12.52
N THR A 70 -3.24 -20.81 -13.04
CA THR A 70 -3.95 -20.10 -14.12
C THR A 70 -3.39 -20.40 -15.51
N SER A 71 -2.40 -21.28 -15.64
CA SER A 71 -1.66 -21.61 -16.88
C SER A 71 -1.02 -20.41 -17.61
N THR A 72 -0.93 -19.25 -16.94
CA THR A 72 -0.45 -17.98 -17.50
C THR A 72 0.21 -17.13 -16.41
N GLY A 73 1.22 -16.33 -16.77
CA GLY A 73 1.86 -15.40 -15.83
C GLY A 73 2.73 -16.07 -14.76
N VAL A 74 2.58 -15.60 -13.51
CA VAL A 74 3.41 -15.98 -12.34
C VAL A 74 2.52 -16.45 -11.18
N ALA A 75 3.12 -17.09 -10.17
CA ALA A 75 2.44 -17.46 -8.92
C ALA A 75 3.06 -16.71 -7.73
N GLY A 76 2.20 -16.19 -6.84
CA GLY A 76 2.64 -15.52 -5.61
C GLY A 76 3.02 -16.50 -4.52
N THR A 77 3.90 -16.08 -3.61
CA THR A 77 4.35 -16.91 -2.47
C THR A 77 3.21 -17.25 -1.50
N ALA A 78 2.32 -16.29 -1.27
CA ALA A 78 1.11 -16.41 -0.48
C ALA A 78 -0.13 -16.20 -1.36
N PHE A 79 -0.29 -17.03 -2.39
CA PHE A 79 -1.38 -16.96 -3.38
C PHE A 79 -2.82 -17.02 -2.81
N ASN A 80 -3.00 -17.36 -1.54
CA ASN A 80 -4.28 -17.32 -0.82
C ASN A 80 -4.46 -16.09 0.09
N ALA A 81 -3.43 -15.25 0.22
CA ALA A 81 -3.49 -14.02 1.00
C ALA A 81 -4.37 -12.98 0.31
N LYS A 82 -4.94 -12.07 1.11
CA LYS A 82 -5.61 -10.89 0.60
C LYS A 82 -4.62 -9.73 0.57
N VAL A 83 -4.63 -8.97 -0.52
CA VAL A 83 -3.81 -7.76 -0.66
C VAL A 83 -4.67 -6.55 -0.29
N LEU A 84 -4.17 -5.73 0.63
CA LEU A 84 -4.70 -4.39 0.91
C LEU A 84 -3.82 -3.36 0.18
N PRO A 85 -4.24 -2.83 -0.98
CA PRO A 85 -3.47 -1.81 -1.68
C PRO A 85 -3.54 -0.47 -0.94
N VAL A 86 -2.38 0.09 -0.64
CA VAL A 86 -2.22 1.41 -0.01
C VAL A 86 -1.19 2.21 -0.82
N ARG A 87 -1.62 3.30 -1.46
CA ARG A 87 -0.79 4.04 -2.42
C ARG A 87 -0.15 5.25 -1.76
N VAL A 88 1.15 5.20 -1.53
CA VAL A 88 1.91 6.28 -0.87
C VAL A 88 2.90 7.00 -1.78
N LEU A 89 3.08 6.49 -3.00
CA LEU A 89 3.92 7.06 -4.04
C LEU A 89 3.08 7.26 -5.31
N GLY A 90 3.40 8.30 -6.07
CA GLY A 90 2.80 8.59 -7.36
C GLY A 90 3.77 9.35 -8.24
N LYS A 91 3.25 10.27 -9.07
CA LYS A 91 4.08 11.14 -9.90
C LYS A 91 5.13 11.86 -9.03
N CYS A 92 6.39 11.79 -9.47
CA CYS A 92 7.54 12.41 -8.79
C CYS A 92 7.80 11.90 -7.36
N GLY A 93 7.34 10.70 -7.00
CA GLY A 93 7.58 10.07 -5.70
C GLY A 93 6.45 10.31 -4.70
N GLY A 94 6.80 10.49 -3.43
CA GLY A 94 5.84 10.71 -2.35
C GLY A 94 6.48 11.22 -1.07
N TYR A 95 5.67 11.53 -0.06
CA TYR A 95 6.12 12.13 1.18
C TYR A 95 6.25 11.10 2.30
N THR A 96 7.28 11.25 3.13
CA THR A 96 7.46 10.43 4.35
C THR A 96 6.24 10.51 5.29
N SER A 97 5.54 11.65 5.33
CA SER A 97 4.29 11.81 6.09
C SER A 97 3.15 10.94 5.55
N ASP A 98 3.02 10.81 4.23
CA ASP A 98 2.00 9.93 3.63
C ASP A 98 2.31 8.47 3.91
N ILE A 99 3.59 8.09 3.88
CA ILE A 99 4.03 6.73 4.24
C ILE A 99 3.76 6.46 5.73
N ALA A 100 4.07 7.41 6.62
CA ALA A 100 3.82 7.27 8.06
C ALA A 100 2.32 7.10 8.38
N ASP A 101 1.47 7.95 7.79
CA ASP A 101 0.02 7.84 7.96
C ASP A 101 -0.52 6.52 7.38
N ALA A 102 0.02 6.07 6.26
CA ALA A 102 -0.34 4.77 5.67
C ALA A 102 0.02 3.60 6.58
N ILE A 103 1.18 3.62 7.24
CA ILE A 103 1.57 2.58 8.20
C ILE A 103 0.57 2.52 9.36
N VAL A 104 0.23 3.68 9.94
CA VAL A 104 -0.74 3.78 11.04
C VAL A 104 -2.11 3.29 10.59
N TRP A 105 -2.60 3.74 9.44
CA TRP A 105 -3.93 3.35 8.94
C TRP A 105 -4.01 1.87 8.54
N ALA A 106 -2.99 1.36 7.84
CA ALA A 106 -2.95 -0.03 7.39
C ALA A 106 -2.89 -0.99 8.58
N SER A 107 -2.20 -0.63 9.66
CA SER A 107 -2.15 -1.42 10.90
C SER A 107 -3.42 -1.33 11.77
N GLY A 108 -4.44 -0.60 11.33
CA GLY A 108 -5.71 -0.45 12.04
C GLY A 108 -5.76 0.73 13.02
N GLY A 109 -4.73 1.58 13.02
CA GLY A 109 -4.73 2.86 13.71
C GLY A 109 -5.65 3.90 13.04
N THR A 110 -5.71 5.08 13.64
CA THR A 110 -6.55 6.19 13.15
C THR A 110 -5.70 7.30 12.57
N VAL A 111 -6.16 7.89 11.47
CA VAL A 111 -5.54 9.04 10.81
C VAL A 111 -6.61 10.11 10.64
N SER A 112 -6.30 11.34 11.03
CA SER A 112 -7.26 12.45 10.96
C SER A 112 -7.78 12.64 9.52
N GLY A 113 -9.10 12.78 9.38
CA GLY A 113 -9.76 12.94 8.08
C GLY A 113 -9.80 11.68 7.21
N VAL A 114 -9.40 10.52 7.72
CA VAL A 114 -9.45 9.23 7.01
C VAL A 114 -10.37 8.26 7.75
N PRO A 115 -11.38 7.66 7.09
CA PRO A 115 -12.23 6.63 7.70
C PRO A 115 -11.41 5.46 8.25
N ALA A 116 -11.85 4.84 9.34
CA ALA A 116 -11.17 3.69 9.92
C ALA A 116 -11.04 2.53 8.91
N ASN A 117 -9.89 1.85 8.93
CA ASN A 117 -9.66 0.69 8.07
C ASN A 117 -10.48 -0.52 8.55
N ALA A 118 -11.42 -0.97 7.72
CA ALA A 118 -12.23 -2.15 8.01
C ALA A 118 -11.46 -3.49 7.87
N ASN A 119 -10.28 -3.46 7.23
CA ASN A 119 -9.43 -4.63 7.01
C ASN A 119 -7.98 -4.32 7.42
N PRO A 120 -7.67 -4.18 8.73
CA PRO A 120 -6.29 -4.00 9.18
C PRO A 120 -5.36 -5.10 8.66
N ALA A 121 -4.20 -4.70 8.16
CA ALA A 121 -3.20 -5.59 7.62
C ALA A 121 -2.44 -6.29 8.75
N GLU A 122 -2.25 -7.61 8.62
CA GLU A 122 -1.41 -8.40 9.52
C GLU A 122 0.09 -8.25 9.21
N VAL A 123 0.41 -7.93 7.96
CA VAL A 123 1.76 -7.68 7.45
C VAL A 123 1.72 -6.48 6.52
N ILE A 124 2.62 -5.52 6.73
CA ILE A 124 2.81 -4.35 5.87
C ILE A 124 4.14 -4.54 5.12
N ASN A 125 4.08 -4.54 3.79
CA ASN A 125 5.27 -4.59 2.93
C ASN A 125 5.59 -3.20 2.37
N LEU A 126 6.77 -2.68 2.69
CA LEU A 126 7.26 -1.38 2.24
C LEU A 126 8.51 -1.57 1.38
N SER A 127 8.31 -1.98 0.13
CA SER A 127 9.39 -2.08 -0.87
C SER A 127 9.80 -0.69 -1.37
N LEU A 128 10.17 0.20 -0.46
CA LEU A 128 10.56 1.58 -0.75
C LEU A 128 11.74 1.97 0.15
N GLY A 129 12.43 3.03 -0.24
CA GLY A 129 13.54 3.58 0.51
C GLY A 129 13.75 5.04 0.17
N GLY A 130 14.41 5.75 1.08
CA GLY A 130 14.82 7.13 0.90
C GLY A 130 16.17 7.37 1.56
N GLY A 131 16.84 8.46 1.18
CA GLY A 131 18.07 8.89 1.84
C GLY A 131 17.79 9.61 3.17
N GLY A 132 18.82 9.74 4.01
CA GLY A 132 18.76 10.44 5.30
C GLY A 132 18.42 9.55 6.50
N SER A 133 18.35 10.15 7.69
CA SER A 133 17.98 9.45 8.93
C SER A 133 16.47 9.25 9.02
N CYS A 134 16.05 8.16 9.69
CA CYS A 134 14.65 7.95 10.03
C CYS A 134 14.12 9.13 10.86
N SER A 135 13.12 9.84 10.34
CA SER A 135 12.45 10.89 11.11
C SER A 135 11.71 10.29 12.32
N SER A 136 11.55 11.08 13.37
CA SER A 136 10.74 10.68 14.54
C SER A 136 9.30 10.33 14.15
N THR A 137 8.72 11.04 13.16
CA THR A 137 7.40 10.73 12.60
C THR A 137 7.34 9.33 12.02
N TYR A 138 8.33 8.96 11.21
CA TYR A 138 8.39 7.63 10.59
C TYR A 138 8.62 6.53 11.63
N GLN A 139 9.51 6.78 12.59
CA GLN A 139 9.79 5.84 13.68
C GLN A 139 8.57 5.63 14.58
N ASN A 140 7.83 6.69 14.90
CA ASN A 140 6.62 6.61 15.70
C ASN A 140 5.53 5.82 14.99
N ALA A 141 5.38 5.98 13.67
CA ALA A 141 4.42 5.19 12.89
C ALA A 141 4.75 3.69 12.94
N ILE A 142 6.03 3.32 12.79
CA ILE A 142 6.47 1.93 12.95
C ILE A 142 6.16 1.42 14.36
N ASN A 143 6.52 2.19 15.39
CA ASN A 143 6.32 1.80 16.78
C ASN A 143 4.83 1.69 17.17
N ALA A 144 3.96 2.44 16.50
CA ALA A 144 2.51 2.42 16.73
C ALA A 144 1.84 1.17 16.15
N THR A 145 2.52 0.42 15.28
CA THR A 145 1.98 -0.83 14.75
C THR A 145 1.85 -1.84 15.90
N PRO A 146 0.64 -2.37 16.17
CA PRO A 146 0.48 -3.38 17.21
C PRO A 146 1.34 -4.58 16.87
N THR A 147 2.22 -4.99 17.79
CA THR A 147 2.93 -6.26 17.62
C THR A 147 1.89 -7.37 17.54
N CYS A 148 2.02 -8.25 16.53
CA CYS A 148 1.10 -9.35 16.34
C CYS A 148 0.92 -10.11 17.67
N PRO A 149 -0.27 -10.08 18.30
CA PRO A 149 -0.53 -10.94 19.42
C PRO A 149 -0.64 -12.33 18.81
N ARG A 150 0.45 -13.11 18.89
CA ARG A 150 0.59 -14.46 18.34
C ARG A 150 -0.75 -15.21 18.35
N ARG A 151 -1.48 -15.23 17.23
CA ARG A 151 -2.43 -16.32 16.95
C ARG A 151 -1.65 -17.51 16.43
N CYS A 152 -0.71 -17.99 17.25
CA CYS A 152 -0.32 -19.39 17.22
C CYS A 152 -1.51 -20.18 17.78
N ARG A 153 -2.49 -20.50 16.93
CA ARG A 153 -3.44 -21.57 17.23
C ARG A 153 -3.45 -22.56 16.06
N PRO A 154 -2.47 -23.47 15.99
CA PRO A 154 -2.71 -24.72 15.29
C PRO A 154 -3.72 -25.48 16.14
N THR A 155 -5.01 -25.38 15.81
CA THR A 155 -5.96 -26.40 16.25
C THR A 155 -5.78 -27.54 15.27
N VAL A 156 -4.79 -28.40 15.53
CA VAL A 156 -4.81 -29.77 15.01
C VAL A 156 -6.04 -30.41 15.66
N ARG A 157 -7.13 -30.55 14.90
CA ARG A 157 -8.11 -31.58 15.19
C ARG A 157 -7.59 -32.83 14.50
N THR A 158 -7.25 -33.82 15.31
CA THR A 158 -7.13 -35.23 14.93
C THR A 158 -8.36 -35.68 14.17
#